data_AF-T0RCN2-F1
#
_entry.id   AF-T0RCN2-F1
#
_cell.length_a   1.000
_cell.length_b   1.000
_cell.length_c   1.000
_cell.angle_alpha   90.00
_cell.angle_beta   90.00
_cell.angle_gamma   90.00
#
_symmetry.space_group_name_H-M   'P 1'
#
loop_
_entity.id
_entity.type
_entity.pdbx_description
1 polymer ?
#
loop_
_entity_poly.entity_id
_entity_poly.type
_entity_poly.pdbx_seq_one_letter_code
_entity_poly.pdbx_strand_id
1 'polypeptide(L)'
;MKFLLAVLVTFSQLTMADTFYSTKEFTSQSNDDSFKFPKEIEVKIKSVNFSKDEATILYGDKVVTIPLTIVAKDITRQSLNVDYKGIVETQTMKNISYCDEYEKVEFHIEFNYEKPYVAHDPIETTITKFYAVQVYKYDICHDPQPEVTVYEFLKK
;
A
#
# COMPACT_ATOMS: atom_id res chain seq x y z
N MET A 1 51.03 8.62 -15.50
CA MET A 1 50.46 9.44 -14.41
C MET A 1 49.01 9.02 -14.18
N LYS A 2 48.64 8.88 -12.91
CA LYS A 2 47.47 8.15 -12.39
C LYS A 2 46.18 8.99 -12.41
N PHE A 3 45.09 8.30 -12.75
CA PHE A 3 43.69 8.42 -12.31
C PHE A 3 43.03 9.81 -12.27
N LEU A 4 42.17 10.07 -13.25
CA LEU A 4 41.03 10.98 -13.13
C LEU A 4 40.04 10.37 -12.14
N LEU A 5 39.89 10.98 -10.98
CA LEU A 5 38.85 10.66 -10.01
C LEU A 5 37.54 11.32 -10.50
N ALA A 6 36.69 10.56 -11.19
CA ALA A 6 35.34 11.00 -11.50
C ALA A 6 34.51 10.95 -10.20
N VAL A 7 34.38 12.09 -9.53
CA VAL A 7 33.44 12.27 -8.43
C VAL A 7 32.03 12.24 -9.02
N LEU A 8 31.37 11.08 -8.89
CA LEU A 8 29.97 10.91 -9.24
C LEU A 8 29.13 11.59 -8.14
N VAL A 9 28.85 12.88 -8.32
CA VAL A 9 27.88 13.61 -7.48
C VAL A 9 26.50 13.06 -7.84
N THR A 10 25.99 12.15 -7.01
CA THR A 10 24.58 11.76 -7.06
C THR A 10 23.77 12.93 -6.53
N PHE A 11 23.14 13.69 -7.42
CA PHE A 11 22.06 14.62 -7.05
C PHE A 11 20.93 13.78 -6.46
N SER A 12 20.92 13.63 -5.14
CA SER A 12 19.80 13.05 -4.40
C SER A 12 18.61 14.01 -4.54
N GLN A 13 17.64 13.66 -5.38
CA GLN A 13 16.35 14.37 -5.38
C GLN A 13 15.73 14.16 -3.99
N LEU A 14 15.40 15.26 -3.30
CA LEU A 14 14.71 15.19 -2.02
C LEU A 14 13.29 14.66 -2.29
N THR A 15 12.92 13.55 -1.66
CA THR A 15 11.57 13.01 -1.67
C THR A 15 10.87 13.41 -0.38
N MET A 16 9.74 14.12 -0.48
CA MET A 16 8.85 14.37 0.64
C MET A 16 7.74 13.34 0.60
N ALA A 17 7.86 12.35 1.49
CA ALA A 17 6.88 11.29 1.60
C ALA A 17 5.99 11.48 2.83
N ASP A 18 4.69 11.49 2.56
CA ASP A 18 3.65 11.49 3.57
C ASP A 18 3.65 10.19 4.38
N THR A 19 3.20 10.30 5.63
CA THR A 19 2.92 9.15 6.49
C THR A 19 1.45 9.15 6.87
N PHE A 20 0.83 7.98 6.78
CA PHE A 20 -0.53 7.74 7.21
C PHE A 20 -0.54 6.97 8.53
N TYR A 21 -1.28 7.48 9.51
CA TYR A 21 -1.50 6.81 10.79
C TYR A 21 -2.99 6.64 11.04
N SER A 22 -3.39 5.46 11.51
CA SER A 22 -4.76 5.22 11.97
C SER A 22 -4.80 4.22 13.12
N THR A 23 -5.82 4.36 13.97
CA THR A 23 -6.17 3.36 14.97
C THR A 23 -7.61 2.94 14.69
N LYS A 24 -7.78 1.74 14.18
CA LYS A 24 -9.11 1.17 13.94
C LYS A 24 -9.02 -0.29 14.32
N GLU A 25 -9.88 -0.69 15.24
CA GLU A 25 -10.01 -2.08 15.59
C GLU A 25 -10.78 -2.80 14.48
N PHE A 26 -10.27 -3.96 14.09
CA PHE A 26 -10.87 -4.83 13.10
C PHE A 26 -11.21 -6.14 13.81
N THR A 27 -12.40 -6.67 13.53
CA THR A 27 -12.89 -7.93 14.06
C THR A 27 -12.84 -9.02 12.98
N SER A 28 -12.18 -10.13 13.29
CA SER A 28 -12.31 -11.37 12.51
C SER A 28 -13.77 -11.78 12.44
N GLN A 29 -14.21 -12.31 11.30
CA GLN A 29 -15.50 -12.98 11.20
C GLN A 29 -15.36 -14.50 11.39
N SER A 30 -14.15 -15.04 11.17
CA SER A 30 -13.85 -16.44 11.44
C SER A 30 -13.88 -16.76 12.93
N ASN A 31 -14.34 -17.97 13.24
CA ASN A 31 -14.33 -18.55 14.59
C ASN A 31 -12.92 -18.94 15.07
N ASP A 32 -11.90 -18.80 14.21
CA ASP A 32 -10.50 -19.04 14.56
C ASP A 32 -9.86 -17.77 15.16
N ASP A 33 -9.67 -17.77 16.49
CA ASP A 33 -9.04 -16.69 17.26
C ASP A 33 -7.52 -16.56 17.02
N SER A 34 -6.91 -17.41 16.18
CA SER A 34 -5.46 -17.38 15.93
C SER A 34 -4.98 -16.11 15.23
N PHE A 35 -5.90 -15.31 14.70
CA PHE A 35 -5.57 -14.16 13.88
C PHE A 35 -5.85 -12.82 14.57
N LYS A 36 -4.84 -11.96 14.63
CA LYS A 36 -4.90 -10.65 15.28
C LYS A 36 -4.60 -9.56 14.27
N PHE A 37 -5.59 -8.72 14.03
CA PHE A 37 -5.42 -7.54 13.20
C PHE A 37 -4.57 -6.49 13.90
N PRO A 38 -3.77 -5.71 13.15
CA PRO A 38 -3.05 -4.60 13.72
C PRO A 38 -4.05 -3.58 14.27
N LYS A 39 -3.92 -3.25 15.56
CA LYS A 39 -4.73 -2.21 16.22
C LYS A 39 -4.36 -0.80 15.76
N GLU A 40 -3.08 -0.65 15.40
CA GLU A 40 -2.47 0.58 14.93
C GLU A 40 -1.81 0.30 13.60
N ILE A 41 -2.02 1.19 12.64
CA ILE A 41 -1.46 1.09 11.31
C ILE A 41 -0.68 2.37 11.03
N GLU A 42 0.61 2.22 10.80
CA GLU A 42 1.49 3.22 10.20
C GLU A 42 1.82 2.79 8.78
N VAL A 43 1.63 3.69 7.80
CA VAL A 43 2.00 3.47 6.41
C VAL A 43 2.79 4.65 5.90
N LYS A 44 3.98 4.41 5.36
CA LYS A 44 4.81 5.45 4.76
C LYS A 44 5.37 4.99 3.41
N ILE A 45 5.21 5.81 2.39
CA ILE A 45 5.86 5.58 1.09
C ILE A 45 7.34 5.95 1.23
N LYS A 46 8.26 5.03 0.95
CA LYS A 46 9.70 5.30 1.01
C LYS A 46 10.23 5.77 -0.34
N SER A 47 9.76 5.13 -1.41
CA SER A 47 10.14 5.47 -2.78
C SER A 47 9.12 4.90 -3.76
N VAL A 48 9.06 5.51 -4.94
CA VAL A 48 8.26 5.05 -6.08
C VAL A 48 9.21 4.83 -7.26
N ASN A 49 9.17 3.64 -7.83
CA ASN A 49 9.89 3.29 -9.04
C ASN A 49 8.94 3.35 -10.24
N PHE A 50 8.90 4.50 -10.89
CA PHE A 50 8.02 4.76 -12.03
C PHE A 50 8.25 3.82 -13.22
N SER A 51 9.48 3.33 -13.44
CA SER A 51 9.76 2.47 -14.60
C SER A 51 9.26 1.04 -14.43
N LYS A 52 8.97 0.64 -13.19
CA LYS A 52 8.47 -0.70 -12.84
C LYS A 52 7.04 -0.69 -12.32
N ASP A 53 6.45 0.49 -12.15
CA ASP A 53 5.19 0.66 -11.43
C ASP A 53 5.22 -0.06 -10.07
N GLU A 54 6.23 0.24 -9.26
CA GLU A 54 6.40 -0.34 -7.92
C GLU A 54 6.61 0.76 -6.87
N ALA A 55 6.16 0.53 -5.64
CA ALA A 55 6.51 1.36 -4.49
C ALA A 55 7.17 0.53 -3.40
N THR A 56 8.17 1.10 -2.73
CA THR A 56 8.66 0.59 -1.45
C THR A 56 7.93 1.31 -0.33
N ILE A 57 7.25 0.56 0.54
CA ILE A 57 6.37 1.06 1.59
C ILE A 57 6.83 0.49 2.93
N LEU A 58 6.85 1.34 3.95
CA LEU A 58 6.89 0.91 5.35
C LEU A 58 5.45 0.72 5.83
N TYR A 59 5.11 -0.49 6.27
CA TYR A 59 3.80 -0.87 6.81
C TYR A 59 4.01 -1.47 8.21
N GLY A 60 3.62 -0.73 9.24
CA GLY A 60 4.11 -0.97 10.61
C GLY A 60 5.64 -0.98 10.62
N ASP A 61 6.24 -2.05 11.15
CA ASP A 61 7.70 -2.23 11.19
C ASP A 61 8.29 -2.94 9.96
N LYS A 62 7.46 -3.28 8.96
CA LYS A 62 7.89 -4.04 7.78
C LYS A 62 8.10 -3.12 6.59
N VAL A 63 9.21 -3.31 5.88
CA VAL A 63 9.43 -2.68 4.57
C VAL A 63 9.07 -3.69 3.48
N VAL A 64 8.12 -3.32 2.61
CA VAL A 64 7.62 -4.15 1.52
C VAL A 64 7.71 -3.39 0.18
N THR A 65 8.00 -4.12 -0.89
CA THR A 65 7.86 -3.58 -2.26
C THR A 65 6.59 -4.14 -2.86
N ILE A 66 5.73 -3.26 -3.36
CA ILE A 66 4.43 -3.64 -3.92
C ILE A 66 4.30 -3.18 -5.37
N PRO A 67 3.59 -3.95 -6.20
CA PRO A 67 3.18 -3.48 -7.51
C PRO A 67 2.12 -2.38 -7.37
N LEU A 68 2.14 -1.45 -8.31
CA LEU A 68 1.22 -0.34 -8.42
C LEU A 68 0.37 -0.48 -9.67
N THR A 69 -0.87 -0.03 -9.57
CA THR A 69 -1.76 0.21 -10.70
C THR A 69 -1.96 1.72 -10.83
N ILE A 70 -1.78 2.25 -12.04
CA ILE A 70 -2.09 3.65 -12.34
C ILE A 70 -3.61 3.78 -12.44
N VAL A 71 -4.19 4.58 -11.55
CA VAL A 71 -5.62 4.91 -11.55
C VAL A 71 -5.89 6.09 -12.46
N ALA A 72 -5.07 7.13 -12.36
CA ALA A 72 -5.14 8.32 -13.21
C ALA A 72 -3.74 8.88 -13.44
N LYS A 73 -3.57 9.57 -14.57
CA LYS A 73 -2.32 10.21 -14.94
C LYS A 73 -2.59 11.51 -15.65
N ASP A 74 -2.03 12.60 -15.13
CA ASP A 74 -2.07 13.91 -15.74
C ASP A 74 -0.65 14.43 -15.97
N ILE A 75 -0.43 15.01 -17.14
CA ILE A 75 0.86 15.54 -17.57
C ILE A 75 0.64 16.97 -18.02
N THR A 76 1.14 17.91 -17.24
CA THR A 76 1.12 19.33 -17.58
C THR A 76 2.50 19.76 -18.06
N ARG A 77 2.65 21.04 -18.44
CA ARG A 77 3.98 21.60 -18.71
C ARG A 77 4.83 21.75 -17.43
N GLN A 78 4.21 21.68 -16.26
CA GLN A 78 4.85 22.01 -14.98
C GLN A 78 5.14 20.76 -14.14
N SER A 79 4.29 19.73 -14.22
CA SER A 79 4.43 18.52 -13.42
C SER A 79 3.81 17.28 -14.08
N LEU A 80 4.26 16.13 -13.60
CA LEU A 80 3.62 14.83 -13.75
C LEU A 80 2.86 14.51 -12.46
N ASN A 81 1.55 14.28 -12.57
CA ASN A 81 0.71 13.82 -11.48
C ASN A 81 0.19 12.42 -11.78
N VAL A 82 0.35 11.49 -10.85
CA VAL A 82 -0.07 10.10 -11.02
C VAL A 82 -0.75 9.62 -9.75
N ASP A 83 -2.00 9.18 -9.90
CA ASP A 83 -2.72 8.51 -8.83
C ASP A 83 -2.47 7.01 -8.94
N TYR A 84 -1.89 6.45 -7.89
CA TYR A 84 -1.55 5.05 -7.78
C TYR A 84 -2.46 4.34 -6.79
N LYS A 85 -2.67 3.05 -7.06
CA LYS A 85 -3.28 2.09 -6.14
C LYS A 85 -2.42 0.86 -6.01
N GLY A 86 -2.31 0.30 -4.81
CA GLY A 86 -1.59 -0.94 -4.57
C GLY A 86 -2.15 -1.74 -3.39
N ILE A 87 -1.80 -3.03 -3.34
CA ILE A 87 -2.12 -3.91 -2.21
C ILE A 87 -0.85 -4.06 -1.36
N VAL A 88 -0.92 -3.60 -0.11
CA VAL A 88 0.21 -3.54 0.83
C VAL A 88 0.48 -4.90 1.47
N GLU A 89 -0.59 -5.56 1.93
CA GLU A 89 -0.51 -6.87 2.55
C GLU A 89 -1.80 -7.65 2.23
N THR A 90 -1.65 -8.96 2.08
CA THR A 90 -2.78 -9.89 2.00
C THR A 90 -2.65 -10.91 3.10
N GLN A 91 -3.71 -11.06 3.86
CA GLN A 91 -3.84 -12.00 4.94
C GLN A 91 -4.94 -12.99 4.56
N THR A 92 -4.72 -14.29 4.76
CA THR A 92 -5.68 -15.33 4.38
C THR A 92 -5.73 -16.39 5.45
N MET A 93 -6.95 -16.70 5.88
CA MET A 93 -7.28 -17.79 6.78
C MET A 93 -7.99 -18.89 6.01
N LYS A 94 -7.57 -20.12 6.29
CA LYS A 94 -8.25 -21.33 5.84
C LYS A 94 -8.33 -22.24 7.05
N ASN A 95 -9.55 -22.57 7.48
CA ASN A 95 -9.70 -23.59 8.50
C ASN A 95 -9.29 -24.96 7.92
N ILE A 96 -8.80 -25.86 8.76
CA ILE A 96 -8.09 -27.11 8.38
C ILE A 96 -9.06 -28.13 7.72
N SER A 97 -10.36 -27.97 7.96
CA SER A 97 -11.43 -28.62 7.22
C SER A 97 -11.66 -27.89 5.89
N TYR A 98 -11.45 -28.59 4.77
CA TYR A 98 -11.55 -28.05 3.40
C TYR A 98 -12.89 -27.36 3.05
N CYS A 99 -13.92 -27.49 3.90
CA CYS A 99 -15.27 -27.00 3.61
C CYS A 99 -15.81 -25.94 4.58
N ASP A 100 -15.14 -25.62 5.69
CA ASP A 100 -15.83 -24.88 6.76
C ASP A 100 -15.79 -23.36 6.56
N GLU A 101 -14.60 -22.76 6.48
CA GLU A 101 -14.46 -21.29 6.51
C GLU A 101 -13.26 -20.81 5.70
N TYR A 102 -13.46 -19.70 5.00
CA TYR A 102 -12.42 -18.93 4.32
C TYR A 102 -12.58 -17.46 4.64
N GLU A 103 -11.50 -16.84 5.08
CA GLU A 103 -11.45 -15.39 5.25
C GLU A 103 -10.19 -14.84 4.59
N LYS A 104 -10.32 -13.76 3.84
CA LYS A 104 -9.21 -13.04 3.24
C LYS A 104 -9.37 -11.56 3.52
N VAL A 105 -8.28 -10.93 3.95
CA VAL A 105 -8.21 -9.49 4.17
C VAL A 105 -7.07 -8.92 3.34
N GLU A 106 -7.38 -7.94 2.50
CA GLU A 106 -6.40 -7.20 1.72
C GLU A 106 -6.33 -5.76 2.23
N PHE A 107 -5.12 -5.27 2.49
CA PHE A 107 -4.87 -3.88 2.83
C PHE A 107 -4.48 -3.13 1.57
N HIS A 108 -5.27 -2.12 1.20
CA HIS A 108 -5.11 -1.32 0.00
C HIS A 108 -4.62 0.09 0.36
N ILE A 109 -3.74 0.62 -0.47
CA ILE A 109 -3.28 2.01 -0.41
C ILE A 109 -3.58 2.70 -1.74
N GLU A 110 -4.06 3.94 -1.64
CA GLU A 110 -4.13 4.88 -2.76
C GLU A 110 -3.31 6.12 -2.40
N PHE A 111 -2.52 6.61 -3.35
CA PHE A 111 -1.69 7.80 -3.15
C PHE A 111 -1.46 8.55 -4.45
N ASN A 112 -1.25 9.85 -4.33
CA ASN A 112 -0.81 10.70 -5.41
C ASN A 112 0.73 10.80 -5.41
N TYR A 113 1.31 10.73 -6.60
CA TYR A 113 2.72 11.01 -6.87
C TYR A 113 2.81 12.25 -7.75
N GLU A 114 3.45 13.30 -7.23
CA GLU A 114 3.71 14.53 -7.96
C GLU A 114 5.21 14.68 -8.21
N LYS A 115 5.57 14.75 -9.49
CA LYS A 115 6.93 15.06 -9.93
C LYS A 115 6.94 16.39 -10.70
N PRO A 116 7.43 17.47 -10.11
CA PRO A 116 7.64 18.73 -10.82
C PRO A 116 8.75 18.58 -11.87
N TYR A 117 8.61 19.31 -12.98
CA TYR A 117 9.64 19.38 -14.03
C TYR A 117 10.68 20.48 -13.79
N VAL A 118 10.47 21.29 -12.75
CA VAL A 118 11.45 22.27 -12.28
C VAL A 118 12.48 21.54 -11.43
N ALA A 119 13.77 21.68 -11.77
CA ALA A 119 14.85 20.81 -11.29
C ALA A 119 15.16 20.87 -9.78
N HIS A 120 14.50 21.76 -9.02
CA HIS A 120 14.77 22.00 -7.61
C HIS A 120 13.62 21.64 -6.68
N ASP A 121 12.43 21.37 -7.23
CA ASP A 121 11.27 21.06 -6.41
C ASP A 121 11.31 19.56 -6.02
N PRO A 122 10.97 19.23 -4.77
CA PRO A 122 10.99 17.84 -4.32
C PRO A 122 9.92 17.02 -5.03
N ILE A 123 10.14 15.71 -5.09
CA ILE A 123 9.07 14.78 -5.46
C ILE A 123 8.17 14.64 -4.23
N GLU A 124 6.86 14.80 -4.44
CA GLU A 124 5.87 14.68 -3.38
C GLU A 124 5.07 13.39 -3.55
N THR A 125 4.79 12.72 -2.43
CA THR A 125 3.85 11.60 -2.39
C THR A 125 2.88 11.80 -1.24
N THR A 126 1.59 11.76 -1.55
CA THR A 126 0.51 12.00 -0.58
C THR A 126 -0.41 10.80 -0.54
N ILE A 127 -0.56 10.18 0.63
CA ILE A 127 -1.48 9.05 0.81
C ILE A 127 -2.89 9.61 0.85
N THR A 128 -3.72 9.24 -0.14
CA THR A 128 -5.09 9.74 -0.27
C THR A 128 -6.08 8.83 0.44
N LYS A 129 -5.86 7.50 0.37
CA LYS A 129 -6.68 6.52 1.08
C LYS A 129 -5.85 5.34 1.56
N PHE A 130 -6.28 4.80 2.68
CA PHE A 130 -5.87 3.49 3.16
C PHE A 130 -7.12 2.76 3.64
N TYR A 131 -7.34 1.53 3.18
CA TYR A 131 -8.56 0.76 3.51
C TYR A 131 -8.28 -0.74 3.45
N ALA A 132 -9.10 -1.53 4.15
CA ALA A 132 -9.05 -2.98 4.08
C ALA A 132 -10.31 -3.53 3.41
N VAL A 133 -10.17 -4.59 2.61
CA VAL A 133 -11.27 -5.36 2.04
C VAL A 133 -11.23 -6.76 2.65
N GLN A 134 -12.26 -7.09 3.42
CA GLN A 134 -12.47 -8.41 4.00
C GLN A 134 -13.46 -9.18 3.14
N VAL A 135 -13.10 -10.41 2.78
CA VAL A 135 -13.97 -11.37 2.11
C VAL A 135 -14.07 -12.59 3.01
N TYR A 136 -15.27 -12.88 3.49
CA TYR A 136 -15.57 -14.04 4.32
C TYR A 136 -16.51 -14.99 3.57
N LYS A 137 -16.29 -16.30 3.74
CA LYS A 137 -17.15 -17.36 3.25
C LYS A 137 -17.29 -18.43 4.32
N TYR A 138 -18.52 -18.76 4.66
CA TYR A 138 -18.89 -19.94 5.42
C TYR A 138 -19.32 -21.04 4.46
N ASP A 139 -19.10 -22.30 4.82
CA ASP A 139 -19.49 -23.48 4.04
C ASP A 139 -19.10 -23.39 2.55
N ILE A 140 -17.79 -23.33 2.30
CA ILE A 140 -17.20 -23.11 0.96
C ILE A 140 -17.65 -24.19 -0.04
N CYS A 141 -18.00 -25.38 0.44
CA CYS A 141 -18.34 -26.53 -0.38
C CYS A 141 -19.82 -26.59 -0.77
N HIS A 142 -20.73 -26.01 0.02
CA HIS A 142 -22.18 -26.18 -0.22
C HIS A 142 -22.95 -24.87 -0.41
N ASP A 143 -22.51 -23.73 0.15
CA ASP A 143 -23.16 -22.44 -0.07
C ASP A 143 -22.16 -21.26 -0.04
N PRO A 144 -21.45 -21.00 -1.14
CA PRO A 144 -20.25 -20.16 -1.12
C PRO A 144 -20.52 -18.65 -1.16
N GLN A 145 -21.69 -18.16 -0.73
CA GLN A 145 -22.03 -16.74 -0.79
C GLN A 145 -21.02 -15.91 0.01
N PRO A 146 -20.19 -15.08 -0.64
CA PRO A 146 -19.20 -14.29 0.07
C PRO A 146 -19.85 -13.08 0.73
N GLU A 147 -19.53 -12.88 2.00
CA GLU A 147 -19.72 -11.61 2.67
C GLU A 147 -18.50 -10.72 2.41
N VAL A 148 -18.73 -9.50 1.93
CA VAL A 148 -17.67 -8.55 1.63
C VAL A 148 -17.86 -7.29 2.49
N THR A 149 -16.85 -6.98 3.30
CA THR A 149 -16.84 -5.81 4.17
C THR A 149 -15.65 -4.91 3.82
N VAL A 150 -15.89 -3.61 3.68
CA VAL A 150 -14.85 -2.62 3.42
C VAL A 150 -14.64 -1.76 4.66
N TYR A 151 -13.40 -1.69 5.14
CA TYR A 151 -12.99 -0.89 6.28
C TYR A 151 -12.13 0.28 5.82
N GLU A 152 -12.72 1.47 5.74
CA GLU A 152 -11.95 2.68 5.46
C GLU A 152 -11.22 3.15 6.73
N PHE A 153 -9.94 3.50 6.61
CA PHE A 153 -9.16 4.09 7.69
C PHE A 153 -9.13 5.61 7.52
N LEU A 154 -9.38 6.32 8.62
CA LEU A 154 -9.25 7.78 8.65
C LEU A 154 -7.84 8.13 9.09
N LYS A 155 -7.20 9.02 8.32
CA LYS A 155 -5.89 9.58 8.65
C LYS A 155 -6.03 10.40 9.93
N LYS A 156 -5.16 10.15 10.90
CA LYS A 156 -5.04 10.97 12.12
C LYS A 156 -4.14 12.18 11.92
#